data_AF-A0A8T5KHS6-F1
#
_entry.id   AF-A0A8T5KHS6-F1
#
_cell.length_a   1.000
_cell.length_b   1.000
_cell.length_c   1.000
_cell.angle_alpha   90.00
_cell.angle_beta   90.00
_cell.angle_gamma   90.00
#
_symmetry.space_group_name_H-M   'P 1'
#
loop_
_entity.id
_entity.type
_entity.pdbx_description
1 polymer ?
#
loop_
_entity_poly.entity_id
_entity_poly.type
_entity_poly.pdbx_seq_one_letter_code
_entity_poly.pdbx_strand_id
1 'polypeptide(L)'
;MASKDGLVKRVLGDIYGSVEPLEVVTELCDEYDARWPGSGMDLASCEYMAEKMKGHGLQNVHLEKFTIPSWIRDSSKLEVTEPKQKKIDCIALPMSSEGIVEGELIYLGAGPVHIYEELADEIKGKIVMVNSGNPRGMKRFLHRSEKYQRSVLAGA
;
A
#
# COMPACT_ATOMS: atom_id res chain seq x y z
N MET A 1 45.84 9.19 -13.66
CA MET A 1 44.65 8.79 -12.87
C MET A 1 43.75 10.00 -12.74
N ALA A 2 42.43 9.87 -12.92
CA ALA A 2 41.51 10.99 -12.69
C ALA A 2 41.49 11.34 -11.19
N SER A 3 41.43 12.63 -10.86
CA SER A 3 41.19 13.06 -9.47
C SER A 3 39.84 12.54 -8.99
N LYS A 4 39.66 12.39 -7.67
CA LYS A 4 38.36 12.00 -7.09
C LYS A 4 37.23 12.90 -7.60
N ASP A 5 37.47 14.21 -7.68
CA ASP A 5 36.53 15.18 -8.23
C ASP A 5 36.19 14.94 -9.71
N GLY A 6 37.19 14.56 -10.52
CA GLY A 6 36.98 14.22 -11.93
C GLY A 6 36.23 12.90 -12.15
N LEU A 7 36.34 11.96 -11.22
CA LEU A 7 35.53 10.73 -11.24
C LEU A 7 34.08 11.03 -10.83
N VAL A 8 33.87 11.77 -9.73
CA VAL A 8 32.53 12.15 -9.26
C VAL A 8 31.75 12.90 -10.33
N LYS A 9 32.38 13.88 -11.01
CA LYS A 9 31.73 14.63 -12.10
C LYS A 9 31.29 13.74 -13.26
N ARG A 10 32.09 12.72 -13.61
CA ARG A 10 31.74 11.77 -14.68
C ARG A 10 30.57 10.88 -14.29
N VAL A 11 30.62 10.29 -13.08
CA VAL A 11 29.52 9.46 -12.57
C VAL A 11 28.22 10.25 -12.49
N LEU A 12 28.26 11.50 -12.00
CA LEU A 12 27.08 12.36 -12.00
C LEU A 12 26.59 12.66 -13.42
N GLY A 13 27.50 12.96 -14.35
CA GLY A 13 27.16 13.17 -15.76
C GLY A 13 26.43 11.96 -16.37
N ASP A 14 26.93 10.75 -16.11
CA ASP A 14 26.32 9.51 -16.59
C ASP A 14 24.93 9.28 -15.95
N ILE A 15 24.78 9.50 -14.64
CA ILE A 15 23.50 9.36 -13.94
C ILE A 15 22.45 10.34 -14.49
N TYR A 16 22.81 11.60 -14.68
CA TYR A 16 21.88 12.62 -15.18
C TYR A 16 21.59 12.49 -16.68
N GLY A 17 22.51 11.88 -17.45
CA GLY A 17 22.33 11.66 -18.89
C GLY A 17 21.66 10.34 -19.24
N SER A 18 21.55 9.40 -18.30
CA SER A 18 20.97 8.08 -18.53
C SER A 18 19.45 8.08 -18.41
N VAL A 19 18.81 7.33 -19.31
CA VAL A 19 17.37 7.01 -19.25
C VAL A 19 17.08 5.64 -18.65
N GLU A 20 18.11 4.82 -18.42
CA GLU A 20 17.98 3.44 -17.91
C GLU A 20 17.12 3.36 -16.64
N PRO A 21 17.24 4.25 -15.63
CA PRO A 21 16.38 4.17 -14.45
C PRO A 21 14.89 4.32 -14.77
N LEU A 22 14.57 5.16 -15.75
CA LEU A 22 13.20 5.36 -16.23
C LEU A 22 12.71 4.14 -17.02
N GLU A 23 13.56 3.57 -17.89
CA GLU A 23 13.22 2.37 -18.65
C GLU A 23 12.96 1.17 -17.72
N VAL A 24 13.80 0.99 -16.69
CA VAL A 24 13.65 -0.07 -15.69
C VAL A 24 12.34 0.08 -14.91
N VAL A 25 12.01 1.28 -14.43
CA VAL A 25 10.74 1.47 -13.70
C VAL A 25 9.53 1.37 -14.62
N THR A 26 9.66 1.75 -15.89
CA THR A 26 8.59 1.60 -16.89
C THR A 26 8.32 0.13 -17.15
N GLU A 27 9.35 -0.66 -17.45
CA GLU A 27 9.22 -2.11 -17.61
C GLU A 27 8.60 -2.76 -16.36
N LEU A 28 9.08 -2.40 -15.16
CA LEU A 28 8.52 -2.93 -13.92
C LEU A 28 7.01 -2.64 -13.81
N CYS A 29 6.57 -1.45 -14.20
CA CYS A 29 5.16 -1.05 -14.15
C CYS A 29 4.31 -1.73 -15.23
N ASP A 30 4.84 -1.85 -16.45
CA ASP A 30 4.08 -2.30 -17.62
C ASP A 30 4.00 -3.83 -17.68
N GLU A 31 5.08 -4.54 -17.35
CA GLU A 31 5.19 -5.99 -17.54
C GLU A 31 4.92 -6.82 -16.27
N TYR A 32 5.07 -6.22 -15.08
CA TYR A 32 5.00 -6.97 -13.81
C TYR A 32 3.85 -6.55 -12.88
N ASP A 33 2.87 -5.78 -13.38
CA ASP A 33 1.67 -5.35 -12.64
C ASP A 33 2.01 -4.78 -11.23
N ALA A 34 1.16 -4.98 -10.23
CA ALA A 34 1.35 -4.51 -8.87
C ALA A 34 2.42 -5.31 -8.08
N ARG A 35 3.00 -6.38 -8.65
CA ARG A 35 4.00 -7.25 -7.99
C ARG A 35 3.58 -7.72 -6.59
N TRP A 36 2.30 -8.08 -6.47
CA TRP A 36 1.73 -8.51 -5.19
C TRP A 36 2.43 -9.79 -4.69
N PRO A 37 2.89 -9.85 -3.42
CA PRO A 37 3.56 -11.04 -2.93
C PRO A 37 2.71 -12.31 -3.06
N GLY A 38 3.26 -13.33 -3.73
CA GLY A 38 2.57 -14.57 -4.05
C GLY A 38 1.75 -14.55 -5.34
N SER A 39 1.74 -13.46 -6.12
CA SER A 39 1.05 -13.43 -7.43
C SER A 39 1.85 -14.08 -8.57
N GLY A 40 3.13 -14.39 -8.35
CA GLY A 40 4.06 -14.84 -9.38
C GLY A 40 4.77 -13.68 -10.08
N MET A 41 4.13 -12.51 -10.20
CA MET A 41 4.77 -11.30 -10.72
C MET A 41 5.80 -10.71 -9.75
N ASP A 42 5.65 -10.99 -8.46
CA ASP A 42 6.67 -10.69 -7.45
C ASP A 42 8.00 -11.37 -7.79
N LEU A 43 8.00 -12.70 -7.97
CA LEU A 43 9.19 -13.46 -8.33
C LEU A 43 9.76 -13.04 -9.69
N ALA A 44 8.89 -12.93 -10.71
CA ALA A 44 9.32 -12.54 -12.06
C ALA A 44 10.02 -11.16 -12.05
N SER A 45 9.51 -10.19 -11.27
CA SER A 45 10.14 -8.87 -11.14
C SER A 45 11.49 -8.93 -10.41
N CYS A 46 11.65 -9.84 -9.44
CA CYS A 46 12.93 -10.06 -8.77
C CYS A 46 13.96 -10.66 -9.74
N GLU A 47 13.55 -11.63 -10.56
CA GLU A 47 14.39 -12.24 -11.60
C GLU A 47 14.84 -11.19 -12.63
N TYR A 48 13.93 -10.35 -13.10
CA TYR A 48 14.24 -9.22 -13.99
C TYR A 48 15.29 -8.28 -13.39
N MET A 49 15.10 -7.86 -12.14
CA MET A 49 16.05 -6.97 -11.46
C MET A 49 17.40 -7.65 -11.24
N ALA A 50 17.43 -8.95 -10.96
CA ALA A 50 18.67 -9.71 -10.84
C ALA A 50 19.43 -9.73 -12.17
N GLU A 51 18.75 -9.93 -13.30
CA GLU A 51 19.38 -9.87 -14.62
C GLU A 51 19.90 -8.46 -14.96
N LYS A 52 19.16 -7.40 -14.63
CA LYS A 52 19.66 -6.02 -14.78
C LYS A 52 20.93 -5.78 -13.96
N MET A 53 20.95 -6.21 -12.70
CA MET A 53 22.14 -6.09 -11.84
C MET A 53 23.35 -6.86 -12.39
N LYS A 54 23.16 -8.10 -12.86
CA LYS A 54 24.22 -8.88 -13.52
C LYS A 54 24.72 -8.18 -14.79
N GLY A 55 23.80 -7.66 -15.61
CA GLY A 55 24.11 -6.89 -16.81
C GLY A 55 24.94 -5.63 -16.54
N HIS A 56 24.80 -5.05 -15.36
CA HIS A 56 25.63 -3.92 -14.89
C HIS A 56 26.98 -4.35 -14.29
N GLY A 57 27.29 -5.65 -14.29
CA GLY A 57 28.58 -6.19 -13.82
C GLY A 57 28.65 -6.49 -12.33
N LEU A 58 27.54 -6.50 -11.60
CA LEU A 58 27.53 -6.92 -10.19
C LEU A 58 27.82 -8.43 -10.10
N GLN A 59 28.68 -8.82 -9.14
CA GLN A 59 29.24 -10.17 -9.09
C GLN A 59 28.51 -11.13 -8.14
N ASN A 60 27.82 -10.61 -7.10
CA ASN A 60 27.16 -11.44 -6.07
C ASN A 60 25.63 -11.32 -6.12
N VAL A 61 25.05 -11.42 -7.32
CA VAL A 61 23.60 -11.28 -7.52
C VAL A 61 22.92 -12.64 -7.36
N HIS A 62 22.03 -12.76 -6.38
CA HIS A 62 21.22 -13.95 -6.13
C HIS A 62 19.89 -13.56 -5.50
N LEU A 63 18.90 -14.45 -5.62
CA LEU A 63 17.60 -14.27 -4.97
C LEU A 63 17.56 -15.02 -3.64
N GLU A 64 17.00 -14.38 -2.62
CA GLU A 64 16.77 -14.99 -1.31
C GLU A 64 15.27 -15.25 -1.11
N LYS A 65 14.93 -16.50 -0.79
CA LYS A 65 13.55 -16.89 -0.53
C LYS A 65 13.23 -16.73 0.95
N PHE A 66 12.08 -16.11 1.24
CA PHE A 66 11.50 -16.05 2.57
C PHE A 66 9.99 -16.34 2.52
N THR A 67 9.39 -16.58 3.69
CA THR A 67 7.97 -16.91 3.81
C THR A 67 7.26 -15.78 4.56
N ILE A 68 6.09 -15.41 4.06
CA ILE A 68 5.20 -14.41 4.68
C ILE A 68 3.78 -14.95 4.78
N PRO A 69 2.95 -14.45 5.71
CA PRO A 69 1.50 -14.58 5.61
C PRO A 69 1.04 -14.00 4.27
N SER A 70 0.37 -14.82 3.47
CA SER A 70 -0.20 -14.39 2.20
C SER A 70 -1.65 -13.98 2.39
N TRP A 71 -2.08 -13.05 1.55
CA TRP A 71 -3.47 -12.64 1.43
C TRP A 71 -3.70 -12.33 -0.04
N ILE A 72 -4.75 -12.90 -0.61
CA ILE A 72 -5.14 -12.66 -2.00
C ILE A 72 -6.50 -11.98 -1.95
N ARG A 73 -6.60 -10.84 -2.65
CA ARG A 73 -7.86 -10.13 -2.77
C ARG A 73 -8.80 -10.93 -3.68
N ASP A 74 -10.01 -11.17 -3.20
CA ASP A 74 -11.12 -11.65 -4.01
C ASP A 74 -12.05 -10.47 -4.37
N SER A 75 -13.36 -10.69 -4.48
CA SER A 75 -14.32 -9.64 -4.75
C SER A 75 -14.57 -8.72 -3.55
N SER A 76 -15.02 -7.49 -3.82
CA SER A 76 -15.49 -6.54 -2.81
C SER A 76 -16.71 -5.83 -3.34
N LYS A 77 -17.71 -5.62 -2.47
CA LYS A 77 -18.98 -4.97 -2.83
C LYS A 77 -19.41 -4.04 -1.70
N LEU A 78 -19.76 -2.80 -2.05
CA LEU A 78 -20.30 -1.81 -1.13
C LEU A 78 -21.55 -1.18 -1.75
N GLU A 79 -22.65 -1.24 -1.02
CA GLU A 79 -23.93 -0.68 -1.43
C GLU A 79 -24.52 0.17 -0.30
N VAL A 80 -24.98 1.36 -0.65
CA VAL A 80 -25.90 2.13 0.16
C VAL A 80 -27.28 1.60 -0.16
N THR A 81 -28.00 1.11 0.85
CA THR A 81 -29.38 0.62 0.73
C THR A 81 -30.39 1.75 0.90
N GLU A 82 -30.14 2.64 1.87
CA GLU A 82 -30.98 3.79 2.21
C GLU A 82 -30.17 5.08 2.45
N PRO A 83 -30.78 6.29 2.30
CA PRO A 83 -32.14 6.54 1.81
C PRO A 83 -32.26 6.40 0.29
N LYS A 84 -31.13 6.27 -0.42
CA LYS A 84 -31.10 6.07 -1.87
C LYS A 84 -30.16 4.93 -2.21
N GLN A 85 -30.70 3.92 -2.89
CA GLN A 85 -29.92 2.78 -3.32
C GLN A 85 -28.79 3.23 -4.27
N LYS A 86 -27.55 2.91 -3.92
CA LYS A 86 -26.37 3.26 -4.72
C LYS A 86 -25.24 2.24 -4.51
N LYS A 87 -24.66 1.78 -5.61
CA LYS A 87 -23.40 1.02 -5.60
C LYS A 87 -22.21 1.98 -5.49
N ILE A 88 -21.22 1.62 -4.68
CA ILE A 88 -19.98 2.39 -4.50
C ILE A 88 -18.82 1.48 -4.88
N ASP A 89 -17.95 1.99 -5.76
CA ASP A 89 -16.71 1.31 -6.09
C ASP A 89 -15.83 1.19 -4.83
N CYS A 90 -15.41 -0.03 -4.54
CA CYS A 90 -14.65 -0.32 -3.34
C CYS A 90 -13.66 -1.44 -3.59
N ILE A 91 -12.69 -1.56 -2.68
CA ILE A 91 -11.68 -2.58 -2.70
C ILE A 91 -11.34 -2.98 -1.27
N ALA A 92 -11.19 -4.28 -1.02
CA ALA A 92 -10.71 -4.76 0.28
C ALA A 92 -9.27 -4.30 0.54
N LEU A 93 -9.02 -3.83 1.75
CA LEU A 93 -7.68 -3.56 2.22
C LEU A 93 -6.96 -4.90 2.50
N PRO A 94 -5.63 -4.95 2.33
CA PRO A 94 -4.88 -6.15 2.66
C PRO A 94 -5.13 -6.59 4.10
N MET A 95 -5.29 -7.90 4.30
CA MET A 95 -5.56 -8.52 5.61
C MET A 95 -6.95 -8.20 6.20
N SER A 96 -7.88 -7.63 5.44
CA SER A 96 -9.29 -7.53 5.86
C SER A 96 -9.91 -8.93 5.99
N SER A 97 -10.81 -9.09 6.96
CA SER A 97 -11.64 -10.27 7.14
C SER A 97 -12.61 -10.46 5.98
N GLU A 98 -12.93 -11.71 5.67
CA GLU A 98 -14.06 -12.04 4.80
C GLU A 98 -15.39 -11.90 5.56
N GLY A 99 -16.47 -11.66 4.82
CA GLY A 99 -17.82 -11.60 5.38
C GLY A 99 -18.71 -10.57 4.70
N ILE A 100 -19.99 -10.61 5.06
CA ILE A 100 -21.00 -9.64 4.65
C ILE A 100 -21.54 -9.00 5.92
N VAL A 101 -21.51 -7.67 5.96
CA VAL A 101 -22.08 -6.87 7.05
C VAL A 101 -23.06 -5.86 6.48
N GLU A 102 -24.12 -5.60 7.22
CA GLU A 102 -25.09 -4.55 6.95
C GLU A 102 -25.30 -3.79 8.26
N GLY A 103 -25.27 -2.46 8.18
CA GLY A 103 -25.40 -1.61 9.35
C GLY A 103 -25.42 -0.14 8.99
N GLU A 104 -25.78 0.69 9.97
CA GLU A 104 -25.73 2.13 9.81
C GLU A 104 -24.28 2.61 9.62
N LEU A 105 -24.09 3.61 8.78
CA LEU A 105 -22.77 4.21 8.54
C LEU A 105 -22.56 5.42 9.45
N ILE A 106 -21.45 5.44 10.19
CA ILE A 106 -21.00 6.59 10.97
C ILE A 106 -19.70 7.14 10.39
N TYR A 107 -19.67 8.45 10.13
CA TYR A 107 -18.48 9.12 9.59
C TYR A 107 -17.70 9.86 10.68
N LEU A 108 -16.45 9.45 10.89
CA LEU A 108 -15.58 10.01 11.95
C LEU A 108 -14.52 10.98 11.40
N GLY A 109 -14.71 11.52 10.19
CA GLY A 109 -13.75 12.42 9.58
C GLY A 109 -12.40 11.74 9.32
N ALA A 110 -11.31 12.33 9.81
CA ALA A 110 -9.97 11.75 9.72
C ALA A 110 -9.72 10.63 10.76
N GLY A 111 -10.65 10.38 11.69
CA GLY A 111 -10.50 9.42 12.78
C GLY A 111 -9.43 9.82 13.81
N PRO A 112 -9.51 11.00 14.46
CA PRO A 112 -8.61 11.33 15.56
C PRO A 112 -8.74 10.32 16.71
N VAL A 113 -7.65 10.02 17.40
CA VAL A 113 -7.59 8.92 18.37
C VAL A 113 -8.68 8.98 19.45
N HIS A 114 -8.98 10.18 19.98
CA HIS A 114 -9.98 10.37 21.04
C HIS A 114 -11.42 10.07 20.58
N ILE A 115 -11.73 10.22 19.29
CA ILE A 115 -13.13 10.11 18.81
C ILE A 115 -13.69 8.69 18.97
N TYR A 116 -12.83 7.69 18.99
CA TYR A 116 -13.24 6.29 19.14
C TYR A 116 -13.70 5.98 20.57
N GLU A 117 -13.14 6.68 21.55
CA GLU A 117 -13.56 6.57 22.96
C GLU A 117 -14.75 7.48 23.24
N GLU A 118 -14.71 8.73 22.73
CA GLU A 118 -15.80 9.69 22.91
C GLU A 118 -17.11 9.24 22.26
N LEU A 119 -17.04 8.54 21.12
CA LEU A 119 -18.21 8.06 20.38
C LEU A 119 -18.39 6.52 20.44
N ALA A 120 -17.86 5.87 21.48
CA ALA A 120 -17.87 4.41 21.58
C ALA A 120 -19.30 3.83 21.53
N ASP A 121 -20.25 4.49 22.19
CA ASP A 121 -21.65 4.06 22.21
C ASP A 121 -22.33 4.25 20.84
N GLU A 122 -22.00 5.30 20.08
CA GLU A 122 -22.51 5.51 18.73
C GLU A 122 -21.86 4.60 17.69
N ILE A 123 -20.61 4.17 17.91
CA ILE A 123 -19.88 3.28 17.01
C ILE A 123 -20.40 1.84 17.10
N LYS A 124 -20.82 1.40 18.28
CA LYS A 124 -21.17 0.01 18.54
C LYS A 124 -22.22 -0.53 17.56
N GLY A 125 -21.83 -1.57 16.80
CA GLY A 125 -22.67 -2.23 15.80
C GLY A 125 -22.85 -1.47 14.48
N LYS A 126 -22.06 -0.40 14.24
CA LYS A 126 -22.14 0.43 13.04
C LYS A 126 -20.91 0.29 12.14
N ILE A 127 -21.10 0.52 10.85
CA ILE A 127 -20.02 0.58 9.88
C ILE A 127 -19.32 1.94 9.99
N VAL A 128 -18.08 1.96 10.45
CA VAL A 128 -17.29 3.18 10.58
C VAL A 128 -16.63 3.57 9.25
N MET A 129 -16.86 4.81 8.82
CA MET A 129 -16.16 5.45 7.71
C MET A 129 -15.19 6.51 8.20
N VAL A 130 -13.96 6.49 7.68
CA VAL A 130 -12.94 7.52 7.88
C VAL A 130 -12.28 7.87 6.56
N ASN A 131 -11.78 9.09 6.43
CA ASN A 131 -10.95 9.47 5.29
C ASN A 131 -9.46 9.11 5.49
N SER A 132 -8.69 9.23 4.41
CA SER A 132 -7.25 8.91 4.38
C SER A 132 -6.36 9.98 5.03
N GLY A 133 -6.92 11.13 5.42
CA GLY A 133 -6.17 12.23 6.00
C GLY A 133 -5.59 11.90 7.37
N ASN A 134 -4.49 12.57 7.72
CA ASN A 134 -3.98 12.56 9.08
C ASN A 134 -4.82 13.53 9.94
N PRO A 135 -5.30 13.13 11.14
CA PRO A 135 -6.07 14.04 11.98
C PRO A 135 -5.29 15.32 12.33
N ARG A 136 -5.99 16.46 12.40
CA ARG A 136 -5.37 17.75 12.72
C ARG A 136 -4.71 17.69 14.11
N GLY A 137 -3.52 18.29 14.23
CA GLY A 137 -2.75 18.32 15.49
C GLY A 137 -1.98 17.04 15.80
N MET A 138 -2.14 15.97 15.02
CA MET A 138 -1.32 14.76 15.17
C MET A 138 0.13 15.03 14.79
N LYS A 139 1.06 14.72 15.71
CA LYS A 139 2.51 14.82 15.49
C LYS A 139 3.09 13.61 14.73
N ARG A 140 2.29 12.55 14.56
CA ARG A 140 2.66 11.34 13.82
C ARG A 140 1.62 11.03 12.77
N PHE A 141 1.99 10.22 11.79
CA PHE A 141 1.05 9.64 10.86
C PHE A 141 0.16 8.60 11.55
N LEU A 142 -1.15 8.68 11.31
CA LEU A 142 -2.12 7.71 11.76
C LEU A 142 -2.44 6.74 10.61
N HIS A 143 -1.80 5.57 10.64
CA HIS A 143 -1.96 4.57 9.60
C HIS A 143 -3.38 4.00 9.59
N ARG A 144 -3.88 3.63 8.40
CA ARG A 144 -5.23 3.08 8.20
C ARG A 144 -5.52 1.83 9.04
N SER A 145 -4.50 1.00 9.32
CA SER A 145 -4.66 -0.20 10.16
C SER A 145 -4.98 0.16 11.61
N GLU A 146 -4.40 1.24 12.14
CA GLU A 146 -4.72 1.72 13.49
C GLU A 146 -6.15 2.25 13.52
N LYS A 147 -6.58 2.99 12.49
CA LYS A 147 -7.97 3.46 12.38
C LYS A 147 -8.95 2.27 12.38
N TYR A 148 -8.66 1.23 11.60
CA TYR A 148 -9.46 0.00 11.55
C TYR A 148 -9.50 -0.71 12.92
N GLN A 149 -8.35 -0.94 13.56
CA GLN A 149 -8.29 -1.61 14.86
C GLN A 149 -9.04 -0.84 15.94
N ARG A 150 -8.96 0.49 15.94
CA ARG A 150 -9.72 1.33 16.87
C ARG A 150 -11.23 1.24 16.64
N SER A 151 -11.68 1.21 15.38
CA SER A 151 -13.09 0.95 15.06
C SER A 151 -13.55 -0.40 15.64
N VAL A 152 -12.79 -1.47 15.39
CA VAL A 152 -13.11 -2.81 15.91
C VAL A 152 -13.14 -2.84 17.44
N LEU A 153 -12.18 -2.19 18.11
CA LEU A 153 -12.12 -2.10 19.57
C LEU A 153 -13.29 -1.28 20.15
N ALA A 154 -13.80 -0.29 19.42
CA ALA A 154 -15.00 0.46 19.77
C ALA A 154 -16.31 -0.29 19.44
N GLY A 155 -16.22 -1.50 18.88
CA GLY A 155 -17.37 -2.37 18.63
C GLY A 155 -18.06 -2.14 17.29
N ALA A 156 -17.37 -1.52 16.33
CA ALA A 156 -17.82 -1.46 14.93
C ALA A 156 -17.99 -2.86 14.32
#